data_AF-A0A815FBI0-F1
#
_entry.id   AF-A0A815FBI0-F1
#
_cell.length_a   1.000
_cell.length_b   1.000
_cell.length_c   1.000
_cell.angle_alpha   90.00
_cell.angle_beta   90.00
_cell.angle_gamma   90.00
#
_symmetry.space_group_name_H-M   'P 1'
#
loop_
_entity.id
_entity.type
_entity.pdbx_description
1 polymer ?
#
loop_
_entity_poly.entity_id
_entity_poly.type
_entity_poly.pdbx_seq_one_letter_code
_entity_poly.pdbx_strand_id
1 'polypeptide(L)'
;MTDMFSLEEQFRGIVLSLKEMNPTWMAANIADEIQTYENPPSLHRGALRRKINWILQRGRIENRSRCGAPRTVRTEQLKKTVKRLLHLKKGQSQRKVVFELQRHKVKEHQCKEQSRN
;
A
#
# COMPACT_ATOMS: atom_id res chain seq x y z
N MET A 1 -2.23 32.18 20.56
CA MET A 1 -2.06 31.74 19.15
C MET A 1 -2.31 30.25 19.13
N THR A 2 -3.53 29.82 18.78
CA THR A 2 -3.87 28.41 18.63
C THR A 2 -3.42 27.97 17.25
N ASP A 3 -2.26 27.32 17.17
CA ASP A 3 -1.88 26.57 15.97
C ASP A 3 -2.97 25.53 15.72
N MET A 4 -3.75 25.72 14.66
CA MET A 4 -4.70 24.73 14.21
C MET A 4 -3.92 23.55 13.63
N PHE A 5 -3.65 22.56 14.49
CA PHE A 5 -3.08 21.29 14.07
C PHE A 5 -3.91 20.68 12.95
N SER A 6 -3.23 20.08 11.97
CA SER A 6 -3.91 19.32 10.92
C SER A 6 -4.74 18.17 11.54
N LEU A 7 -5.81 17.73 10.85
CA LEU A 7 -6.65 16.61 11.31
C LEU A 7 -5.83 15.34 11.61
N GLU A 8 -4.70 15.15 10.91
CA GLU A 8 -3.80 14.02 11.11
C GLU A 8 -2.96 14.14 12.38
N GLU A 9 -2.51 15.34 12.71
CA GLU A 9 -1.80 15.63 13.96
C GLU A 9 -2.74 15.53 15.15
N GLN A 10 -3.98 16.02 15.02
CA GLN A 10 -5.01 15.85 16.05
C GLN A 10 -5.30 14.36 16.31
N PHE A 11 -5.49 13.57 15.25
CA PHE A 11 -5.69 12.13 15.37
C PHE A 11 -4.49 11.43 16.03
N ARG A 12 -3.27 11.82 15.66
CA ARG A 12 -2.05 11.30 16.29
C ARG A 12 -2.01 11.64 17.77
N GLY A 13 -2.33 12.88 18.15
CA GLY A 13 -2.40 13.31 19.54
C GLY A 13 -3.34 12.43 20.35
N ILE A 14 -4.57 12.23 19.87
CA ILE A 14 -5.58 11.39 20.51
C ILE A 14 -5.06 9.96 20.73
N VAL A 15 -4.47 9.34 19.71
CA VAL A 15 -3.94 7.97 19.80
C VAL A 15 -2.82 7.86 20.83
N LEU A 16 -1.91 8.84 20.87
CA LEU A 16 -0.81 8.85 21.83
C LEU A 16 -1.31 9.09 23.26
N SER A 17 -2.25 10.01 23.46
CA SER A 17 -2.86 10.25 24.77
C SER A 17 -3.61 9.02 25.29
N LEU A 18 -4.36 8.30 24.43
CA LEU A 18 -5.02 7.04 24.81
C LEU A 18 -4.00 5.96 25.21
N LYS A 19 -2.84 5.92 24.53
CA LYS A 19 -1.76 5.00 24.85
C LYS A 19 -1.04 5.36 26.15
N GLU A 20 -0.88 6.63 26.44
CA GLU A 20 -0.31 7.13 27.70
C GLU A 20 -1.22 6.82 28.88
N MET A 21 -2.53 7.06 28.75
CA MET A 21 -3.53 6.72 29.77
C MET A 21 -3.63 5.21 30.00
N ASN A 22 -3.48 4.42 28.93
CA ASN A 22 -3.60 2.96 28.99
C ASN A 22 -2.41 2.26 28.32
N PRO A 23 -1.25 2.14 29.01
CA PRO A 23 -0.02 1.59 28.42
C PRO A 23 -0.13 0.15 27.93
N THR A 24 -1.05 -0.65 28.49
CA THR A 24 -1.28 -2.05 28.09
C THR A 24 -2.14 -2.18 26.82
N TRP A 25 -2.83 -1.12 26.41
CA TRP A 25 -3.72 -1.18 25.26
C TRP A 25 -2.98 -1.44 23.96
N MET A 26 -3.46 -2.41 23.21
CA MET A 26 -3.01 -2.68 21.85
C MET A 26 -3.73 -1.76 20.87
N ALA A 27 -3.21 -1.66 19.65
CA ALA A 27 -3.85 -0.88 18.58
C ALA A 27 -5.31 -1.30 18.30
N ALA A 28 -5.69 -2.54 18.64
CA ALA A 28 -7.08 -2.99 18.55
C ALA A 28 -7.97 -2.33 19.62
N ASN A 29 -7.52 -2.29 20.88
CA ASN A 29 -8.27 -1.66 21.97
C ASN A 29 -8.49 -0.16 21.71
N ILE A 30 -7.44 0.53 21.25
CA ILE A 30 -7.53 1.95 20.89
C ILE A 30 -8.47 2.15 19.69
N ALA A 31 -8.48 1.23 18.72
CA ALA A 31 -9.41 1.31 17.59
C ALA A 31 -10.86 1.13 18.03
N ASP A 32 -11.12 0.22 18.97
CA ASP A 32 -12.44 -0.03 19.52
C ASP A 32 -12.94 1.20 20.28
N GLU A 33 -12.09 1.78 21.13
CA GLU A 33 -12.39 3.02 21.84
C GLU A 33 -12.66 4.17 20.89
N ILE A 34 -11.86 4.35 19.83
CA ILE A 34 -12.11 5.42 18.84
C ILE A 34 -13.43 5.23 18.08
N GLN A 35 -13.93 4.00 17.96
CA GLN A 35 -15.22 3.71 17.32
C GLN A 35 -16.43 3.93 18.23
N THR A 36 -16.26 4.07 19.54
CA THR A 36 -17.37 4.38 20.47
C THR A 36 -17.67 5.88 20.57
N TYR A 37 -16.80 6.75 20.04
CA TYR A 37 -17.03 8.20 20.01
C TYR A 37 -18.23 8.56 19.13
N GLU A 38 -18.90 9.67 19.48
CA GLU A 38 -20.13 10.17 18.85
C GLU A 38 -20.01 10.35 17.33
N ASN A 39 -18.81 10.67 16.83
CA ASN A 39 -18.49 10.77 15.40
C ASN A 39 -17.25 9.91 15.06
N PRO A 40 -17.41 8.59 14.87
CA PRO A 40 -16.27 7.73 14.61
C PRO A 40 -15.71 8.00 13.21
N PRO A 41 -14.39 7.81 13.02
CA PRO A 41 -13.81 7.90 11.69
C PRO A 41 -14.48 6.89 10.75
N SER A 42 -14.76 7.30 9.51
CA SER A 42 -15.40 6.46 8.47
C SER A 42 -14.59 5.21 8.07
N LEU A 43 -13.40 5.04 8.65
CA LEU A 43 -12.51 3.92 8.40
C LEU A 43 -13.06 2.64 9.04
N HIS A 44 -13.16 1.58 8.24
CA HIS A 44 -13.40 0.24 8.74
C HIS A 44 -12.39 -0.12 9.85
N ARG A 45 -12.83 -0.83 10.90
CA ARG A 45 -12.05 -1.16 12.11
C ARG A 45 -10.65 -1.70 11.80
N GLY A 46 -10.54 -2.58 10.81
CA GLY A 46 -9.25 -3.14 10.36
C GLY A 46 -8.30 -2.13 9.69
N ALA A 47 -8.82 -1.10 9.03
CA ALA A 47 -8.03 0.01 8.50
C ALA A 47 -7.59 0.95 9.64
N LEU A 48 -8.50 1.25 10.56
CA LEU A 48 -8.22 2.07 11.75
C LEU A 48 -7.12 1.45 12.63
N ARG A 49 -7.24 0.16 12.95
CA ARG A 49 -6.21 -0.59 13.69
C ARG A 49 -4.83 -0.51 13.02
N ARG A 50 -4.76 -0.65 11.70
CA ARG A 50 -3.49 -0.54 10.94
C ARG A 50 -2.90 0.86 11.07
N LYS A 51 -3.73 1.90 10.97
CA LYS A 51 -3.32 3.31 11.10
C LYS A 51 -2.79 3.61 12.50
N ILE A 52 -3.47 3.14 13.55
CA ILE A 52 -3.03 3.26 14.95
C ILE A 52 -1.72 2.52 15.18
N ASN A 53 -1.60 1.29 14.69
CA ASN A 53 -0.38 0.50 14.87
C ASN A 53 0.85 1.19 14.25
N TRP A 54 0.68 1.91 13.13
CA TRP A 54 1.76 2.72 12.56
C TRP A 54 2.15 3.91 13.42
N ILE A 55 1.18 4.60 14.01
CA ILE A 55 1.45 5.71 14.93
C ILE A 55 2.28 5.21 16.11
N LEU A 56 1.89 4.08 16.70
CA LEU A 56 2.57 3.49 17.86
C LEU A 56 3.97 2.95 17.53
N GLN A 57 4.16 2.35 16.35
CA GLN A 57 5.44 1.70 15.99
C GLN A 57 6.46 2.65 15.35
N ARG A 58 6.03 3.71 14.64
CA ARG A 58 6.92 4.53 13.79
C ARG A 58 6.80 6.03 14.02
N GLY A 59 5.86 6.50 14.84
CA GLY A 59 5.69 7.92 15.14
C GLY A 59 5.29 8.79 13.94
N ARG A 60 4.99 8.23 12.74
CA ARG A 60 4.51 8.99 11.58
C ARG A 60 3.48 8.20 10.77
N ILE A 61 2.47 8.91 10.27
CA ILE A 61 1.49 8.41 9.32
C ILE A 61 2.06 8.66 7.92
N GLU A 62 2.50 7.60 7.24
CA GLU A 62 2.79 7.71 5.80
C GLU A 62 1.49 7.51 5.02
N ASN A 63 0.90 8.58 4.50
CA ASN A 63 -0.29 8.54 3.63
C ASN A 63 -0.02 7.99 2.23
N ARG A 64 1.21 7.53 1.94
CA ARG A 64 1.52 6.97 0.64
C ARG A 64 0.87 5.59 0.56
N SER A 65 0.02 5.40 -0.44
CA SER A 65 -0.39 4.06 -0.86
C SER A 65 0.89 3.23 -1.01
N ARG A 66 1.03 2.16 -0.21
CA ARG A 66 2.11 1.21 -0.41
C ARG A 66 1.89 0.59 -1.78
N CYS A 67 2.54 1.17 -2.78
CA CYS A 67 2.63 0.57 -4.09
C CYS A 67 3.17 -0.84 -3.86
N GLY A 68 2.46 -1.86 -4.36
CA GLY A 68 3.02 -3.21 -4.40
C GLY A 68 4.36 -3.20 -5.14
N ALA A 69 5.05 -4.35 -5.15
CA ALA A 69 6.26 -4.51 -5.96
C ALA A 69 6.03 -3.90 -7.36
N PRO A 70 6.95 -3.06 -7.87
CA PRO A 70 6.77 -2.44 -9.18
C PRO A 70 6.47 -3.57 -10.17
N ARG A 71 5.37 -3.46 -10.94
CA ARG A 71 5.05 -4.45 -11.97
C ARG A 71 6.29 -4.68 -12.81
N THR A 72 6.79 -5.92 -12.82
CA THR A 72 7.99 -6.35 -13.58
C THR A 72 7.85 -6.09 -15.08
N VAL A 73 6.63 -5.95 -15.58
CA VAL A 73 6.35 -5.49 -16.94
C VAL A 73 6.50 -3.97 -17.04
N ARG A 74 7.76 -3.51 -16.95
CA ARG A 74 8.10 -2.13 -16.56
C ARG A 74 8.35 -1.14 -17.70
N THR A 75 7.91 -1.39 -18.93
CA THR A 75 7.87 -0.31 -19.94
C THR A 75 6.59 -0.35 -20.75
N GLU A 76 5.93 0.80 -20.91
CA GLU A 76 4.88 0.97 -21.94
C GLU A 76 5.40 0.57 -23.33
N GLN A 77 6.71 0.72 -23.55
CA GLN A 77 7.42 0.20 -24.72
C GLN A 77 7.24 -1.31 -24.88
N LEU A 78 7.53 -2.11 -23.84
CA LEU A 78 7.35 -3.57 -23.88
C LEU A 78 5.88 -3.93 -24.13
N LYS A 79 4.94 -3.26 -23.45
CA LYS A 79 3.50 -3.49 -23.65
C LYS A 79 3.06 -3.18 -25.10
N LYS A 80 3.56 -2.10 -25.69
CA LYS A 80 3.34 -1.75 -27.10
C LYS A 80 3.97 -2.78 -28.03
N THR A 81 5.20 -3.21 -27.76
CA THR A 81 5.91 -4.24 -28.53
C THR A 81 5.20 -5.59 -28.46
N VAL A 82 4.74 -6.02 -27.28
CA VAL A 82 3.93 -7.23 -27.10
C VAL A 82 2.63 -7.13 -27.90
N LYS A 83 1.90 -6.02 -27.80
CA LYS A 83 0.66 -5.83 -28.59
C LYS A 83 0.90 -5.73 -30.11
N ARG A 84 2.07 -5.24 -30.54
CA ARG A 84 2.44 -5.13 -31.96
C ARG A 84 2.87 -6.47 -32.54
N LEU A 85 3.66 -7.25 -31.79
CA LEU A 85 4.14 -8.56 -32.20
C LEU A 85 3.05 -9.61 -32.08
N LEU A 86 2.19 -9.47 -31.06
CA LEU A 86 1.08 -10.37 -30.81
C LEU A 86 -0.22 -9.64 -31.10
N HIS A 87 -0.87 -9.98 -32.22
CA HIS A 87 -2.28 -9.66 -32.45
C HIS A 87 -3.16 -10.46 -31.47
N LEU A 88 -3.10 -10.11 -30.19
CA LEU A 88 -3.83 -10.77 -29.11
C LEU A 88 -5.32 -10.45 -29.26
N LYS A 89 -6.07 -11.40 -29.82
CA LYS A 89 -7.54 -11.35 -29.79
C LYS A 89 -8.01 -11.52 -28.34
N LYS A 90 -9.05 -10.78 -27.94
CA LYS A 90 -9.69 -10.92 -26.63
C LYS A 90 -10.08 -12.40 -26.41
N GLY A 91 -9.61 -13.01 -25.34
CA GLY A 91 -9.88 -14.43 -25.00
C GLY A 91 -8.78 -15.44 -25.30
N GLN A 92 -7.60 -15.04 -25.80
CA GLN A 92 -6.48 -15.97 -25.95
C GLN A 92 -5.93 -16.44 -24.59
N SER A 93 -5.56 -17.73 -24.52
CA SER A 93 -5.00 -18.32 -23.31
C SER A 93 -3.60 -17.79 -23.01
N GLN A 94 -3.28 -17.59 -21.73
CA GLN A 94 -1.98 -17.08 -21.27
C GLN A 94 -0.80 -17.90 -21.81
N ARG A 95 -0.96 -19.22 -21.95
CA ARG A 95 0.07 -20.11 -22.50
C ARG A 95 0.46 -19.76 -23.94
N LYS A 96 -0.52 -19.42 -24.78
CA LYS A 96 -0.28 -19.01 -26.17
C LYS A 96 0.47 -17.68 -26.24
N VAL A 97 0.16 -16.76 -25.33
CA VAL A 97 0.85 -15.47 -25.21
C VAL A 97 2.31 -15.68 -24.84
N VAL A 98 2.59 -16.50 -23.81
CA VAL A 98 3.97 -16.79 -23.38
C VAL A 98 4.79 -17.47 -24.48
N PHE A 99 4.21 -18.46 -25.18
CA PHE A 99 4.87 -19.14 -26.29
C PHE A 99 5.31 -18.18 -27.40
N GLU A 100 4.44 -17.28 -27.84
CA GLU A 100 4.79 -16.32 -28.89
C GLU A 100 5.80 -15.27 -28.40
N LEU A 101 5.74 -14.84 -27.13
CA LEU A 101 6.77 -13.96 -26.55
C LEU A 101 8.16 -14.61 -26.54
N GLN A 102 8.23 -15.90 -26.20
CA GLN A 102 9.46 -16.67 -26.23
C GLN A 102 9.96 -16.85 -27.67
N ARG A 103 9.08 -17.14 -28.63
CA ARG A 103 9.40 -17.26 -30.06
C ARG A 103 10.04 -15.98 -30.60
N HIS A 104 9.55 -14.81 -30.18
CA HIS A 104 10.09 -13.51 -30.57
C HIS A 104 11.32 -13.05 -29.76
N LYS A 105 11.91 -13.92 -28.92
CA LYS A 105 13.08 -13.64 -28.07
C LYS A 105 12.91 -12.40 -27.17
N VAL A 106 11.69 -12.09 -26.77
CA VAL A 106 11.42 -11.00 -25.83
C VAL A 106 11.85 -11.46 -24.44
N LYS A 107 13.11 -11.18 -24.07
CA LYS A 107 13.64 -11.52 -22.75
C LYS A 107 13.01 -10.61 -21.69
N GLU A 108 12.60 -11.18 -20.56
CA GLU A 108 12.51 -10.40 -19.34
C GLU A 108 13.91 -9.84 -19.07
N HIS A 109 14.03 -8.52 -18.95
CA HIS A 109 15.24 -7.95 -18.38
C HIS A 109 15.41 -8.55 -17.00
N GLN A 110 16.49 -9.33 -16.82
CA GLN A 110 16.90 -9.81 -15.51
C GLN A 110 16.96 -8.58 -14.59
N CYS A 111 16.13 -8.59 -13.54
CA CYS A 111 16.33 -7.71 -12.40
C CYS A 111 17.73 -8.00 -11.88
N LYS A 112 18.69 -7.13 -12.19
CA LYS A 112 19.94 -7.10 -11.45
C LYS A 112 19.55 -6.74 -10.03
N GLU A 113 19.50 -7.74 -9.15
CA GLU A 113 19.50 -7.52 -7.71
C GLU A 113 20.72 -6.66 -7.41
N GLN A 114 20.48 -5.39 -7.13
CA GLN A 114 21.46 -4.59 -6.41
C GLN A 114 21.44 -5.14 -4.98
N SER A 115 22.30 -6.13 -4.71
CA SER A 115 22.70 -6.47 -3.34
C SER A 115 23.17 -5.17 -2.69
N ARG A 116 22.39 -4.68 -1.74
CA ARG A 116 22.81 -3.59 -0.88
C ARG A 116 23.73 -4.19 0.18
N ASN A 117 24.93 -3.62 0.25
CA ASN A 117 25.94 -3.83 1.30
C ASN A 117 25.37 -3.60 2.70
#